data_AF-A0A7S4K648-F1
#
_entry.id   AF-A0A7S4K648-F1
#
_cell.length_a   1.000
_cell.length_b   1.000
_cell.length_c   1.000
_cell.angle_alpha   90.00
_cell.angle_beta   90.00
_cell.angle_gamma   90.00
#
_symmetry.space_group_name_H-M   'P 1'
#
loop_
_entity.id
_entity.type
_entity.pdbx_description
1 polymer ?
#
loop_
_entity_poly.entity_id
_entity_poly.type
_entity_poly.pdbx_seq_one_letter_code
_entity_poly.pdbx_strand_id
1 'polypeptide(L)'
;MRAWQIDQKTAGSMLNVFGDPLCEFTAACGMELTHPGPHSLGLVRRCKRWAMYVKNNIVEYVAVSEAENDPAGDDFPEATCAPAIIEAIHALEAGQRQNGPR
;
A
#
# COMPACT_ATOMS: atom_id res chain seq x y z
N MET A 1 15.24 -6.86 2.89
CA MET A 1 14.05 -6.74 3.77
C MET A 1 14.13 -7.50 5.08
N ARG A 2 14.77 -8.68 5.17
CA ARG A 2 14.85 -9.45 6.43
C ARG A 2 15.47 -8.70 7.61
N ALA A 3 16.58 -7.98 7.40
CA ALA A 3 17.22 -7.19 8.46
C ALA A 3 16.27 -6.13 9.03
N TRP A 4 15.55 -5.41 8.15
CA TRP A 4 14.58 -4.40 8.57
C TRP A 4 13.37 -5.03 9.29
N GLN A 5 12.87 -6.18 8.83
CA GLN A 5 11.79 -6.89 9.53
C GLN A 5 12.19 -7.30 10.97
N ILE A 6 13.45 -7.70 11.18
CA ILE A 6 14.00 -8.01 12.51
C ILE A 6 14.07 -6.74 13.37
N ASP A 7 14.60 -5.65 12.81
CA ASP A 7 14.72 -4.36 13.49
C ASP A 7 13.36 -3.79 13.92
N GLN A 8 12.34 -3.93 13.06
CA GLN A 8 10.95 -3.56 13.37
C GLN A 8 10.23 -4.56 14.27
N LYS A 9 10.91 -5.61 14.76
CA LYS A 9 10.39 -6.64 15.67
C LYS A 9 9.13 -7.36 15.16
N THR A 10 9.03 -7.52 13.84
CA THR A 10 7.87 -8.16 13.17
C THR A 10 8.19 -9.54 12.61
N ALA A 11 9.44 -9.99 12.75
CA ALA A 11 9.88 -11.31 12.31
C ALA A 11 9.08 -12.42 13.01
N GLY A 12 8.35 -13.22 12.22
CA GLY A 12 7.51 -14.32 12.72
C GLY A 12 6.06 -13.92 13.06
N SER A 13 5.68 -12.66 12.83
CA SER A 13 4.29 -12.20 12.93
C SER A 13 3.52 -12.42 11.61
N MET A 14 2.26 -11.99 11.58
CA MET A 14 1.47 -11.92 10.34
C MET A 14 2.01 -10.91 9.31
N LEU A 15 2.89 -9.98 9.71
CA LEU A 15 3.46 -8.97 8.83
C LEU A 15 4.67 -9.53 8.07
N ASN A 16 4.51 -9.67 6.76
CA ASN A 16 5.56 -10.04 5.83
C ASN A 16 6.10 -8.80 5.11
N VAL A 17 7.42 -8.74 4.96
CA VAL A 17 8.10 -7.60 4.33
C VAL A 17 8.80 -8.06 3.07
N PHE A 18 8.35 -7.59 1.91
CA PHE A 18 8.85 -7.98 0.60
C PHE A 18 9.72 -6.89 -0.02
N GLY A 19 10.69 -7.31 -0.83
CA GLY A 19 11.49 -6.39 -1.63
C GLY A 19 11.08 -6.51 -3.09
N ASP A 20 10.87 -5.37 -3.73
CA ASP A 20 10.69 -5.24 -5.18
C ASP A 20 11.91 -4.48 -5.76
N PRO A 21 13.09 -5.12 -5.83
CA PRO A 21 14.35 -4.43 -6.11
C PRO A 21 14.44 -3.84 -7.51
N LEU A 22 13.64 -4.37 -8.46
CA LEU A 22 13.62 -3.90 -9.84
C LEU A 22 12.41 -2.99 -10.14
N CYS A 23 11.52 -2.76 -9.16
CA CYS A 23 10.27 -2.01 -9.33
C CYS A 23 9.31 -2.67 -10.33
N GLU A 24 9.43 -3.98 -10.57
CA GLU A 24 8.64 -4.68 -11.60
C GLU A 24 7.17 -4.78 -11.18
N PHE A 25 6.93 -5.17 -9.93
CA PHE A 25 5.57 -5.24 -9.41
C PHE A 25 4.97 -3.85 -9.25
N THR A 26 5.73 -2.94 -8.65
CA THR A 26 5.31 -1.55 -8.42
C THR A 26 4.94 -0.84 -9.72
N ALA A 27 5.78 -0.95 -10.76
CA ALA A 27 5.51 -0.38 -12.07
C ALA A 27 4.32 -1.06 -12.76
N ALA A 28 4.20 -2.39 -12.68
CA ALA A 28 3.05 -3.11 -13.22
C ALA A 28 1.71 -2.68 -12.58
N CYS A 29 1.74 -2.27 -11.31
CA CYS A 29 0.58 -1.71 -10.61
C CYS A 29 0.34 -0.21 -10.90
N GLY A 30 1.22 0.47 -11.64
CA GLY A 30 1.15 1.92 -11.84
C GLY A 30 1.43 2.73 -10.57
N MET A 31 2.14 2.13 -9.61
CA MET A 31 2.38 2.70 -8.27
C MET A 31 3.81 3.23 -8.09
N GLU A 32 4.54 3.46 -9.19
CA GLU A 32 5.85 4.09 -9.13
C GLU A 32 5.73 5.59 -8.79
N LEU A 33 6.56 6.05 -7.85
CA LEU A 33 6.67 7.45 -7.46
C LEU A 33 7.62 8.16 -8.42
N THR A 34 7.06 8.94 -9.34
CA THR A 34 7.80 9.61 -10.43
C THR A 34 8.12 11.07 -10.16
N HIS A 35 7.70 11.60 -9.00
CA HIS A 35 7.98 12.98 -8.60
C HIS A 35 9.51 13.22 -8.51
N PRO A 36 10.03 14.39 -8.94
CA PRO A 36 11.48 14.66 -8.95
C PRO A 36 12.10 14.78 -7.56
N GLY A 37 11.31 15.06 -6.52
CA GLY A 37 11.78 15.21 -5.14
C GLY A 37 12.56 13.99 -4.62
N PRO A 38 12.00 12.78 -4.62
CA PRO A 38 12.74 11.55 -4.27
C PRO A 38 14.04 11.34 -5.07
N HIS A 39 14.04 11.64 -6.36
CA HIS A 39 15.22 11.47 -7.21
C HIS A 39 16.38 12.38 -6.78
N SER A 40 16.10 13.58 -6.28
CA SER A 40 17.14 14.50 -5.79
C SER A 40 17.84 14.00 -4.52
N LEU A 41 17.23 13.06 -3.80
CA LEU A 41 17.81 12.39 -2.63
C LEU A 41 18.55 11.08 -2.99
N GLY A 42 18.72 10.79 -4.29
CA GLY A 42 19.33 9.54 -4.76
C GLY A 42 18.42 8.32 -4.64
N LEU A 43 17.14 8.52 -4.31
CA LEU A 43 16.15 7.46 -4.25
C LEU A 43 15.51 7.29 -5.63
N VAL A 44 15.86 6.21 -6.33
CA VAL A 44 15.27 5.86 -7.63
C VAL A 44 14.27 4.72 -7.48
N ARG A 45 13.26 4.68 -8.37
CA ARG A 45 12.31 3.57 -8.49
C ARG A 45 11.61 3.22 -7.17
N ARG A 46 11.05 4.24 -6.52
CA ARG A 46 10.29 4.09 -5.27
C ARG A 46 8.84 3.80 -5.59
N CYS A 47 8.15 3.10 -4.69
CA CYS A 47 6.70 3.06 -4.71
C CYS A 47 6.12 4.32 -4.07
N LYS A 48 4.91 4.70 -4.49
CA LYS A 48 4.05 5.63 -3.75
C LYS A 48 3.73 5.04 -2.37
N ARG A 49 3.13 5.84 -1.48
CA ARG A 49 2.47 5.29 -0.29
C ARG A 49 1.08 4.80 -0.71
N TRP A 50 0.89 3.49 -0.71
CA TRP A 50 -0.37 2.86 -1.12
C TRP A 50 -0.66 1.60 -0.31
N ALA A 51 -1.93 1.22 -0.27
CA ALA A 51 -2.42 0.01 0.35
C ALA A 51 -3.50 -0.64 -0.52
N MET A 52 -3.58 -1.96 -0.49
CA MET A 52 -4.58 -2.72 -1.23
C MET A 52 -5.16 -3.84 -0.37
N TYR A 53 -6.45 -4.11 -0.59
CA TYR A 53 -7.12 -5.31 -0.08
C TYR A 53 -7.30 -6.30 -1.23
N VAL A 54 -6.72 -7.49 -1.07
CA VAL A 54 -6.72 -8.54 -2.09
C VAL A 54 -7.34 -9.81 -1.51
N LYS A 55 -8.33 -10.36 -2.21
CA LYS A 55 -9.03 -11.59 -1.84
C LYS A 55 -9.07 -12.52 -3.05
N ASN A 56 -8.57 -13.74 -2.92
CA ASN A 56 -8.53 -14.73 -4.01
C ASN A 56 -7.89 -14.20 -5.32
N ASN A 57 -6.78 -13.48 -5.20
CA ASN A 57 -6.08 -12.80 -6.32
C ASN A 57 -6.91 -11.71 -7.04
N ILE A 58 -8.02 -11.25 -6.44
CA ILE A 58 -8.80 -10.11 -6.92
C ILE A 58 -8.51 -8.92 -6.02
N VAL A 59 -8.17 -7.78 -6.62
CA VAL A 59 -8.02 -6.51 -5.91
C VAL A 59 -9.41 -5.92 -5.69
N GLU A 60 -9.84 -5.88 -4.43
CA GLU A 60 -11.18 -5.41 -4.04
C GLU A 60 -11.16 -3.93 -3.64
N TYR A 61 -10.00 -3.43 -3.19
CA TYR A 61 -9.82 -2.04 -2.79
C TYR A 61 -8.37 -1.59 -2.98
N VAL A 62 -8.18 -0.33 -3.36
CA VAL A 62 -6.88 0.34 -3.45
C VAL A 62 -7.02 1.75 -2.87
N ALA A 63 -6.06 2.15 -2.05
CA ALA A 63 -5.90 3.52 -1.57
C ALA A 63 -4.46 3.98 -1.83
N VAL A 64 -4.31 5.26 -2.16
CA VAL A 64 -3.03 5.91 -2.42
C VAL A 64 -3.02 7.23 -1.66
N SER A 65 -1.94 7.52 -0.94
CA SER A 65 -1.76 8.76 -0.17
C SER A 65 -0.95 9.82 -0.93
N GLU A 66 -0.78 9.69 -2.24
CA GLU A 66 -0.11 10.69 -3.06
C GLU A 66 -1.02 11.91 -3.28
N ALA A 67 -0.49 13.10 -3.07
CA ALA A 67 -1.13 14.37 -3.39
C ALA A 67 -0.16 15.32 -4.12
N GLU A 68 -0.69 16.35 -4.78
CA GLU A 68 0.12 17.33 -5.53
C GLU A 68 1.16 18.04 -4.64
N ASN A 69 0.75 18.41 -3.42
CA ASN A 69 1.61 19.03 -2.42
C ASN A 69 2.25 18.02 -1.45
N ASP A 70 1.89 16.75 -1.52
CA ASP A 70 2.50 15.65 -0.75
C ASP A 70 2.68 14.39 -1.62
N PRO A 71 3.64 14.39 -2.57
CA PRO A 71 3.75 13.31 -3.54
C PRO A 71 4.15 11.96 -2.92
N ALA A 72 4.85 11.99 -1.79
CA ALA A 72 5.23 10.78 -1.06
C ALA A 72 4.13 10.29 -0.10
N GLY A 73 3.16 11.13 0.23
CA GLY A 73 2.13 10.84 1.23
C GLY A 73 2.68 10.84 2.65
N ASP A 74 3.71 11.64 2.94
CA ASP A 74 4.37 11.66 4.23
C ASP A 74 3.65 12.57 5.23
N ASP A 75 3.03 13.66 4.76
CA ASP A 75 2.27 14.60 5.58
C ASP A 75 0.82 14.13 5.78
N PHE A 76 0.24 13.45 4.78
CA PHE A 76 -1.17 12.97 4.79
C PHE A 76 -1.29 11.46 4.51
N PRO A 77 -0.78 10.59 5.41
CA PRO A 77 -0.75 9.15 5.19
C PRO A 77 -2.09 8.43 5.43
N GLU A 78 -3.12 9.12 5.93
CA GLU A 78 -4.29 8.54 6.58
C GLU A 78 -5.05 7.54 5.70
N ALA A 79 -5.13 7.83 4.40
CA ALA A 79 -5.83 6.97 3.42
C ALA A 79 -5.25 5.54 3.36
N THR A 80 -3.98 5.37 3.71
CA THR A 80 -3.26 4.09 3.65
C THR A 80 -2.96 3.49 5.02
N CYS A 81 -3.35 4.19 6.10
CA CYS A 81 -3.21 3.69 7.46
C CYS A 81 -4.20 2.56 7.77
N ALA A 82 -3.81 1.66 8.67
CA ALA A 82 -4.60 0.48 9.02
C ALA A 82 -6.07 0.77 9.39
N PRO A 83 -6.40 1.82 10.17
CA PRO A 83 -7.81 2.13 10.49
C PRO A 83 -8.66 2.41 9.24
N ALA A 84 -8.17 3.22 8.30
CA ALA A 84 -8.87 3.55 7.07
C ALA A 84 -9.08 2.31 6.18
N ILE A 85 -8.07 1.44 6.08
CA ILE A 85 -8.17 0.20 5.30
C ILE A 85 -9.15 -0.79 5.95
N ILE A 86 -9.14 -0.93 7.27
CA ILE A 86 -10.07 -1.81 8.00
C ILE A 86 -11.51 -1.32 7.82
N GLU A 87 -11.75 -0.01 7.89
CA GLU A 87 -13.05 0.58 7.64
C GLU A 87 -13.55 0.30 6.22
N ALA A 88 -12.70 0.49 5.22
CA ALA A 88 -13.02 0.17 3.82
C ALA A 88 -13.36 -1.31 3.63
N ILE A 89 -12.62 -2.22 4.25
CA ILE A 89 -12.89 -3.67 4.21
C ILE A 89 -14.26 -3.97 4.84
N HIS A 90 -14.56 -3.42 6.01
CA HIS A 90 -15.86 -3.62 6.66
C HIS A 90 -17.03 -3.13 5.79
N ALA A 91 -16.88 -1.97 5.15
CA ALA A 91 -17.88 -1.41 4.25
C ALA A 91 -18.13 -2.33 3.03
N LEU A 92 -17.06 -2.83 2.41
CA LEU A 92 -17.13 -3.74 1.27
C LEU A 92 -17.82 -5.06 1.65
N GLU A 93 -17.41 -5.68 2.76
CA GLU A 93 -18.01 -6.94 3.17
C GLU A 93 -19.47 -6.77 3.63
N ALA A 94 -19.84 -5.63 4.22
CA ALA A 94 -21.22 -5.33 4.57
C ALA A 94 -22.11 -5.20 3.32
N GLY A 95 -21.61 -4.52 2.27
CA GLY A 95 -22.29 -4.41 0.98
C GLY A 95 -22.45 -5.77 0.28
N GLN A 96 -21.45 -6.64 0.35
CA GLN A 96 -21.50 -8.00 -0.21
C GLN A 96 -22.55 -8.89 0.50
N ARG A 97 -22.68 -8.78 1.83
CA ARG A 97 -23.69 -9.54 2.61
C ARG A 97 -25.12 -9.11 2.29
N GLN A 98 -25.36 -7.86 1.93
CA GLN A 98 -26.68 -7.37 1.52
C GLN A 98 -27.10 -7.85 0.12
N ASN A 99 -26.13 -8.18 -0.73
CA ASN A 99 -26.33 -8.60 -2.13
C ASN A 99 -26.19 -10.13 -2.35
N GLY A 100 -26.02 -10.92 -1.29
CA GLY A 100 -25.94 -12.39 -1.38
C GLY A 100 -27.31 -13.06 -1.57
N PRO A 101 -27.38 -14.26 -2.18
CA PRO A 101 -28.65 -14.96 -2.39
C PRO A 101 -29.30 -15.29 -1.05
N ARG A 102 -30.59 -14.92 -0.92
CA ARG A 102 -31.44 -15.22 0.24
C ARG A 102 -31.73 -16.71 0.36
#